data_AF-A0A7L4Q313-F1
#
_entry.id   AF-A0A7L4Q313-F1
#
_cell.length_a   1.000
_cell.length_b   1.000
_cell.length_c   1.000
_cell.angle_alpha   90.00
_cell.angle_beta   90.00
_cell.angle_gamma   90.00
#
_symmetry.space_group_name_H-M   'P 1'
#
loop_
_entity.id
_entity.type
_entity.pdbx_description
1 polymer ?
#
loop_
_entity_poly.entity_id
_entity_poly.type
_entity_poly.pdbx_seq_one_letter_code
_entity_poly.pdbx_strand_id
1 'polypeptide(L)'
;FGMCSADRQVLSSGEYVGFGASELISYGLSAALFDAAVIACEGAGTVIAPTPGLVQGIGGRMSGLVRTTPIPGVIASIELNGGIVPFRDTAALDQPEGVGVAFASGYSRVAVTVALPADAREIREAFPPAFIIAVHTTGITPAEASEFADTCDIVTACASRAVREVAAPRALLQAGSSIPVFAMTGRAKDLILDKIKETGGQFLVTGAKLPYSGDSAPDPLV
;
A
#
# COMPACT_ATOMS: atom_id res chain seq x y z
N PHE A 1 10.81 14.09 -9.37
CA PHE A 1 9.47 13.46 -9.26
C PHE A 1 8.41 14.19 -10.06
N GLY A 2 8.40 15.53 -10.12
CA GLY A 2 7.38 16.24 -10.90
C GLY A 2 5.97 16.08 -10.32
N MET A 3 5.85 15.97 -8.99
CA MET A 3 4.51 15.92 -8.36
C MET A 3 3.75 17.21 -8.69
N CYS A 4 2.45 17.08 -8.90
CA CYS A 4 1.56 18.17 -9.29
C CYS A 4 1.94 18.83 -10.62
N SER A 5 2.61 18.11 -11.52
CA SER A 5 2.95 18.59 -12.87
C SER A 5 2.78 17.50 -13.93
N ALA A 6 2.70 17.92 -15.20
CA ALA A 6 2.65 17.00 -16.34
C ALA A 6 3.96 16.19 -16.51
N ASP A 7 5.06 16.64 -15.91
CA ASP A 7 6.37 16.00 -15.95
C ASP A 7 6.56 14.97 -14.82
N ARG A 8 5.47 14.49 -14.22
CA ARG A 8 5.51 13.47 -13.18
C ARG A 8 6.21 12.22 -13.71
N GLN A 9 7.22 11.77 -12.98
CA GLN A 9 7.88 10.52 -13.28
C GLN A 9 7.03 9.37 -12.72
N VAL A 10 6.34 8.65 -13.59
CA VAL A 10 5.44 7.54 -13.22
C VAL A 10 6.16 6.20 -13.09
N LEU A 11 7.43 6.12 -13.50
CA LEU A 11 8.27 4.93 -13.35
C LEU A 11 9.41 5.18 -12.36
N SER A 12 9.68 4.19 -11.51
CA SER A 12 10.86 4.16 -10.65
C SER A 12 11.20 2.73 -10.26
N SER A 13 12.44 2.48 -9.85
CA SER A 13 12.89 1.19 -9.30
C SER A 13 13.55 1.34 -7.92
N GLY A 14 13.51 2.54 -7.34
CA GLY A 14 14.16 2.81 -6.07
C GLY A 14 13.43 2.19 -4.89
N GLU A 15 14.18 1.64 -3.94
CA GLU A 15 13.72 1.40 -2.57
C GLU A 15 13.96 2.65 -1.72
N TYR A 16 13.04 2.95 -0.81
CA TYR A 16 13.01 4.18 -0.02
C TYR A 16 12.98 3.92 1.48
N VAL A 17 12.17 2.96 1.94
CA VAL A 17 11.97 2.68 3.37
C VAL A 17 12.06 1.19 3.71
N GLY A 18 12.36 0.34 2.71
CA GLY A 18 12.60 -1.10 2.84
C GLY A 18 11.33 -1.94 2.86
N PHE A 19 10.31 -1.57 3.65
CA PHE A 19 9.06 -2.34 3.79
C PHE A 19 7.80 -1.53 3.52
N GLY A 20 7.90 -0.38 2.85
CA GLY A 20 6.76 0.45 2.51
C GLY A 20 5.74 -0.29 1.63
N ALA A 21 4.48 0.16 1.64
CA ALA A 21 3.40 -0.49 0.90
C ALA A 21 3.73 -0.69 -0.58
N SER A 22 4.21 0.36 -1.27
CA SER A 22 4.62 0.25 -2.67
C SER A 22 5.80 -0.72 -2.87
N GLU A 23 6.74 -0.81 -1.91
CA GLU A 23 7.90 -1.72 -1.98
C GLU A 23 7.49 -3.17 -1.82
N LEU A 24 6.55 -3.46 -0.92
CA LEU A 24 5.98 -4.80 -0.75
C LEU A 24 5.16 -5.23 -1.96
N ILE A 25 4.34 -4.33 -2.50
CA ILE A 25 3.57 -4.60 -3.73
C ILE A 25 4.50 -4.79 -4.92
N SER A 26 5.50 -3.91 -5.08
CA SER A 26 6.49 -4.01 -6.16
C SER A 26 7.27 -5.33 -6.09
N TYR A 27 7.67 -5.76 -4.88
CA TYR A 27 8.26 -7.08 -4.68
C TYR A 27 7.29 -8.20 -5.09
N GLY A 28 6.04 -8.15 -4.61
CA GLY A 28 5.03 -9.15 -4.94
C GLY A 28 4.73 -9.25 -6.44
N LEU A 29 4.76 -8.14 -7.18
CA LEU A 29 4.66 -8.14 -8.64
C LEU A 29 5.89 -8.78 -9.30
N SER A 30 7.11 -8.43 -8.85
CA SER A 30 8.36 -9.01 -9.37
C SER A 30 8.46 -10.51 -9.12
N ALA A 31 7.95 -10.99 -7.99
CA ALA A 31 7.90 -12.40 -7.61
C ALA A 31 6.65 -13.13 -8.16
N ALA A 32 5.84 -12.48 -9.00
CA ALA A 32 4.59 -13.00 -9.58
C ALA A 32 3.51 -13.42 -8.55
N LEU A 33 3.65 -13.01 -7.29
CA LEU A 33 2.65 -13.15 -6.23
C LEU A 33 1.42 -12.29 -6.51
N PHE A 34 1.63 -11.14 -7.16
CA PHE A 34 0.60 -10.27 -7.68
C PHE A 34 0.70 -10.17 -9.21
N ASP A 35 -0.41 -9.88 -9.89
CA ASP A 35 -0.44 -9.56 -11.32
C ASP A 35 -0.93 -8.13 -11.61
N ALA A 36 -1.50 -7.44 -10.61
CA ALA A 36 -1.75 -6.00 -10.64
C ALA A 36 -1.83 -5.41 -9.24
N ALA A 37 -1.71 -4.09 -9.18
CA ALA A 37 -1.91 -3.30 -7.97
C ALA A 37 -2.88 -2.14 -8.21
N VAL A 38 -3.82 -1.93 -7.30
CA VAL A 38 -4.70 -0.76 -7.28
C VAL A 38 -4.18 0.22 -6.23
N ILE A 39 -3.63 1.34 -6.69
CA ILE A 39 -3.01 2.35 -5.81
C ILE A 39 -3.39 3.77 -6.23
N ALA A 40 -3.24 4.71 -5.31
CA ALA A 40 -3.49 6.11 -5.56
C ALA A 40 -2.33 6.78 -6.33
N CYS A 41 -2.67 7.69 -7.24
CA CYS A 41 -1.73 8.51 -8.00
C CYS A 41 -2.22 9.96 -8.03
N GLU A 42 -1.38 10.89 -7.60
CA GLU A 42 -1.67 12.31 -7.82
C GLU A 42 -1.61 12.61 -9.32
N GLY A 43 -2.64 13.30 -9.82
CA GLY A 43 -2.85 13.57 -11.23
C GLY A 43 -3.72 12.52 -11.95
N ALA A 44 -4.00 11.37 -11.33
CA ALA A 44 -4.76 10.29 -11.96
C ALA A 44 -5.80 9.59 -11.05
N GLY A 45 -5.79 9.80 -9.73
CA GLY A 45 -6.73 9.19 -8.81
C GLY A 45 -6.40 7.72 -8.55
N THR A 46 -7.39 6.85 -8.64
CA THR A 46 -7.19 5.39 -8.64
C THR A 46 -6.48 4.95 -9.91
N VAL A 47 -5.44 4.12 -9.76
CA VAL A 47 -4.67 3.54 -10.86
C VAL A 47 -4.51 2.06 -10.65
N ILE A 48 -4.74 1.28 -11.70
CA ILE A 48 -4.38 -0.14 -11.77
C ILE A 48 -3.02 -0.23 -12.45
N ALA A 49 -1.99 -0.63 -11.70
CA ALA A 49 -0.61 -0.70 -12.13
C ALA A 49 -0.16 -2.18 -12.21
N PRO A 50 0.14 -2.71 -13.41
CA PRO A 50 0.54 -4.11 -13.55
C PRO A 50 2.04 -4.35 -13.41
N THR A 51 2.85 -3.30 -13.30
CA THR A 51 4.32 -3.43 -13.26
C THR A 51 4.92 -2.91 -11.96
N PRO A 52 6.00 -3.55 -11.45
CA PRO A 52 6.74 -3.08 -10.28
C PRO A 52 7.18 -1.62 -10.42
N GLY A 53 7.68 -1.27 -11.62
CA GLY A 53 8.21 0.06 -11.91
C GLY A 53 7.15 1.16 -11.84
N LEU A 54 5.94 0.87 -12.30
CA LEU A 54 4.81 1.81 -12.23
C LEU A 54 4.33 1.99 -10.78
N VAL A 55 4.22 0.89 -10.02
CA VAL A 55 3.86 0.94 -8.59
C VAL A 55 4.83 1.81 -7.81
N GLN A 56 6.14 1.62 -8.01
CA GLN A 56 7.16 2.40 -7.35
C GLN A 56 7.18 3.86 -7.78
N GLY A 57 7.02 4.13 -9.07
CA GLY A 57 7.05 5.49 -9.59
C GLY A 57 5.90 6.34 -9.07
N ILE A 58 4.69 5.79 -9.02
CA ILE A 58 3.54 6.57 -8.54
C ILE A 58 3.40 6.58 -7.01
N GLY A 59 3.68 5.47 -6.32
CA GLY A 59 3.43 5.34 -4.88
C GLY A 59 4.64 5.54 -3.97
N GLY A 60 5.86 5.17 -4.41
CA GLY A 60 7.01 5.02 -3.51
C GLY A 60 7.48 6.29 -2.79
N ARG A 61 7.11 7.48 -3.29
CA ARG A 61 7.47 8.77 -2.71
C ARG A 61 6.27 9.65 -2.34
N MET A 62 5.07 9.05 -2.25
CA MET A 62 3.85 9.75 -1.87
C MET A 62 3.55 9.55 -0.39
N SER A 63 3.44 10.65 0.36
CA SER A 63 3.19 10.61 1.82
C SER A 63 1.72 10.49 2.19
N GLY A 64 0.79 10.85 1.30
CA GLY A 64 -0.66 10.80 1.47
C GLY A 64 -1.38 11.59 0.38
N LEU A 65 -2.60 11.17 0.03
CA LEU A 65 -3.43 11.85 -0.96
C LEU A 65 -4.90 11.82 -0.52
N VAL A 66 -5.45 12.99 -0.20
CA VAL A 66 -6.87 13.13 0.20
C VAL A 66 -7.77 13.41 -1.01
N ARG A 67 -7.25 14.17 -1.97
CA ARG A 67 -7.91 14.47 -3.25
C ARG A 67 -6.87 14.79 -4.30
N THR A 68 -7.26 14.64 -5.56
CA THR A 68 -6.45 15.09 -6.69
C THR A 68 -7.38 15.54 -7.83
N THR A 69 -6.79 15.98 -8.94
CA THR A 69 -7.49 16.36 -10.16
C THR A 69 -6.77 15.76 -11.35
N PRO A 70 -7.46 15.49 -12.47
CA PRO A 70 -6.82 14.95 -13.66
C PRO A 70 -5.69 15.84 -14.18
N ILE A 71 -4.52 15.24 -14.38
CA ILE A 71 -3.43 15.83 -15.15
C ILE A 71 -3.24 14.95 -16.39
N PRO A 72 -3.68 15.41 -17.59
CA PRO A 72 -3.68 14.58 -18.80
C PRO A 72 -2.31 13.96 -19.13
N GLY A 73 -1.21 14.69 -18.90
CA GLY A 73 0.15 14.18 -19.12
C GLY A 73 0.50 13.00 -18.20
N VAL A 74 0.03 13.02 -16.95
CA VAL A 74 0.24 11.93 -15.99
C VAL A 74 -0.57 10.71 -16.39
N ILE A 75 -1.86 10.89 -16.71
CA ILE A 75 -2.76 9.81 -17.15
C ILE A 75 -2.20 9.14 -18.41
N ALA A 76 -1.84 9.92 -19.42
CA ALA A 76 -1.27 9.40 -20.66
C ALA A 76 0.05 8.64 -20.41
N SER A 77 0.89 9.14 -19.49
CA SER A 77 2.13 8.45 -19.11
C SER A 77 1.86 7.11 -18.42
N ILE A 78 0.85 7.03 -17.55
CA ILE A 78 0.44 5.78 -16.90
C ILE A 78 -0.05 4.76 -17.92
N GLU A 79 -0.96 5.17 -18.82
CA GLU A 79 -1.54 4.30 -19.85
C GLU A 79 -0.47 3.81 -20.84
N LEU A 80 0.45 4.68 -21.24
CA LEU A 80 1.59 4.32 -22.09
C LEU A 80 2.47 3.22 -21.44
N ASN A 81 2.52 3.17 -20.12
CA ASN A 81 3.26 2.18 -19.34
C ASN A 81 2.40 1.00 -18.88
N GLY A 82 1.25 0.79 -19.52
CA GLY A 82 0.36 -0.35 -19.31
C GLY A 82 -0.55 -0.24 -18.09
N GLY A 83 -0.57 0.90 -17.40
CA GLY A 83 -1.53 1.15 -16.32
C GLY A 83 -2.94 1.46 -16.86
N ILE A 84 -3.95 1.29 -16.01
CA ILE A 84 -5.34 1.66 -16.32
C ILE A 84 -5.78 2.74 -15.33
N VAL A 85 -6.37 3.81 -15.85
CA VAL A 85 -6.96 4.90 -15.06
C VAL A 85 -8.48 4.88 -15.23
N PRO A 86 -9.24 4.23 -14.33
CA PRO A 86 -10.69 4.06 -14.49
C PRO A 86 -11.46 5.38 -14.47
N PHE A 87 -10.98 6.38 -13.73
CA PHE A 87 -11.68 7.65 -13.52
C PHE A 87 -10.97 8.83 -14.18
N ARG A 88 -10.61 8.71 -15.46
CA ARG A 88 -9.77 9.71 -16.15
C ARG A 88 -10.27 11.14 -16.04
N ASP A 89 -11.59 11.34 -16.05
CA ASP A 89 -12.19 12.68 -16.12
C ASP A 89 -12.31 13.36 -14.75
N THR A 90 -12.22 12.60 -13.65
CA THR A 90 -12.38 13.11 -12.28
C THR A 90 -11.17 12.88 -11.39
N ALA A 91 -10.30 11.93 -11.75
CA ALA A 91 -9.21 11.43 -10.92
C ALA A 91 -9.70 11.02 -9.52
N ALA A 92 -10.87 10.37 -9.48
CA ALA A 92 -11.48 9.90 -8.24
C ALA A 92 -10.56 8.90 -7.51
N LEU A 93 -10.56 9.01 -6.18
CA LEU A 93 -9.95 8.03 -5.28
C LEU A 93 -11.05 7.09 -4.82
N ASP A 94 -11.21 6.01 -5.58
CA ASP A 94 -12.18 4.95 -5.34
C ASP A 94 -11.47 3.61 -5.54
N GLN A 95 -11.01 3.05 -4.43
CA GLN A 95 -10.25 1.80 -4.37
C GLN A 95 -11.15 0.58 -4.59
N PRO A 96 -12.36 0.49 -3.98
CA PRO A 96 -13.28 -0.62 -4.23
C PRO A 96 -13.63 -0.80 -5.72
N GLU A 97 -14.06 0.27 -6.39
CA GLU A 97 -14.39 0.20 -7.81
C GLU A 97 -13.12 -0.05 -8.64
N GLY A 98 -11.98 0.52 -8.25
CA GLY A 98 -10.69 0.22 -8.87
C GLY A 98 -10.31 -1.26 -8.84
N VAL A 99 -10.56 -1.94 -7.73
CA VAL A 99 -10.37 -3.39 -7.59
C VAL A 99 -11.34 -4.14 -8.50
N GLY A 100 -12.61 -3.72 -8.55
CA GLY A 100 -13.60 -4.26 -9.48
C GLY A 100 -13.15 -4.19 -10.94
N VAL A 101 -12.65 -3.02 -11.37
CA VAL A 101 -12.10 -2.82 -12.72
C VAL A 101 -10.86 -3.68 -12.95
N ALA A 102 -9.99 -3.87 -11.96
CA ALA A 102 -8.82 -4.74 -12.09
C ALA A 102 -9.24 -6.20 -12.39
N PHE A 103 -10.18 -6.76 -11.60
CA PHE A 103 -10.67 -8.12 -11.84
C PHE A 103 -11.42 -8.23 -13.17
N ALA A 104 -12.23 -7.25 -13.53
CA ALA A 104 -12.92 -7.21 -14.83
C ALA A 104 -11.95 -7.13 -16.02
N SER A 105 -10.75 -6.57 -15.81
CA SER A 105 -9.68 -6.49 -16.80
C SER A 105 -8.84 -7.76 -16.90
N GLY A 106 -9.18 -8.82 -16.14
CA GLY A 106 -8.55 -10.14 -16.22
C GLY A 106 -7.42 -10.37 -15.22
N TYR A 107 -7.13 -9.43 -14.32
CA TYR A 107 -6.21 -9.64 -13.22
C TYR A 107 -6.82 -10.56 -12.16
N SER A 108 -5.99 -11.38 -11.51
CA SER A 108 -6.45 -12.44 -10.61
C SER A 108 -5.82 -12.38 -9.21
N ARG A 109 -4.66 -11.72 -9.09
CA ARG A 109 -3.88 -11.57 -7.87
C ARG A 109 -3.62 -10.08 -7.66
N VAL A 110 -4.67 -9.38 -7.26
CA VAL A 110 -4.67 -7.92 -7.11
C VAL A 110 -4.26 -7.53 -5.69
N ALA A 111 -3.24 -6.69 -5.57
CA ALA A 111 -2.95 -5.96 -4.33
C ALA A 111 -3.60 -4.57 -4.37
N VAL A 112 -4.02 -4.03 -3.22
CA VAL A 112 -4.64 -2.71 -3.14
C VAL A 112 -4.18 -1.97 -1.90
N THR A 113 -3.92 -0.67 -2.04
CA THR A 113 -3.69 0.21 -0.90
C THR A 113 -4.96 0.99 -0.58
N VAL A 114 -5.39 1.00 0.67
CA VAL A 114 -6.58 1.73 1.15
C VAL A 114 -6.20 2.69 2.27
N ALA A 115 -6.85 3.85 2.29
CA ALA A 115 -6.69 4.85 3.37
C ALA A 115 -7.90 4.89 4.30
N LEU A 116 -9.06 4.34 3.88
CA LEU A 116 -10.30 4.35 4.64
C LEU A 116 -10.70 2.91 5.05
N PRO A 117 -11.14 2.68 6.29
CA PRO A 117 -11.63 1.36 6.74
C PRO A 117 -12.83 0.86 5.93
N ALA A 118 -13.72 1.78 5.55
CA ALA A 118 -14.90 1.46 4.74
C ALA A 118 -14.50 0.79 3.41
N ASP A 119 -13.50 1.34 2.71
CA ASP A 119 -12.98 0.76 1.46
C ASP A 119 -12.41 -0.64 1.71
N ALA A 120 -11.67 -0.82 2.80
CA ALA A 120 -11.07 -2.10 3.16
C ALA A 120 -12.15 -3.17 3.40
N ARG A 121 -13.22 -2.81 4.10
CA ARG A 121 -14.37 -3.70 4.36
C ARG A 121 -15.10 -4.06 3.07
N GLU A 122 -15.42 -3.07 2.24
CA GLU A 122 -16.11 -3.29 0.97
C GLU A 122 -15.30 -4.20 0.04
N ILE A 123 -13.99 -3.96 -0.10
CA ILE A 123 -13.10 -4.81 -0.90
C ILE A 123 -13.02 -6.21 -0.31
N ARG A 124 -12.93 -6.36 1.02
CA ARG A 124 -12.83 -7.68 1.65
C ARG A 124 -14.10 -8.51 1.42
N GLU A 125 -15.27 -7.88 1.46
CA GLU A 125 -16.57 -8.52 1.23
C GLU A 125 -16.77 -8.89 -0.26
N ALA A 126 -16.50 -7.96 -1.18
CA ALA A 126 -16.75 -8.14 -2.61
C ALA A 126 -15.65 -8.95 -3.32
N PHE A 127 -14.39 -8.81 -2.88
CA PHE A 127 -13.22 -9.41 -3.51
C PHE A 127 -12.32 -10.11 -2.48
N PRO A 128 -12.77 -11.20 -1.82
CA PRO A 128 -12.00 -11.89 -0.78
C PRO A 128 -10.53 -12.23 -1.14
N PRO A 129 -10.19 -12.56 -2.41
CA PRO A 129 -8.80 -12.81 -2.81
C PRO A 129 -7.89 -11.58 -2.81
N ALA A 130 -8.42 -10.35 -2.91
CA ALA A 130 -7.62 -9.12 -2.99
C ALA A 130 -6.69 -8.98 -1.76
N PHE A 131 -5.45 -8.58 -1.98
CA PHE A 131 -4.46 -8.35 -0.92
C PHE A 131 -4.51 -6.89 -0.47
N ILE A 132 -4.96 -6.62 0.75
CA ILE A 132 -5.32 -5.26 1.19
C ILE A 132 -4.25 -4.70 2.13
N ILE A 133 -3.72 -3.53 1.80
CA ILE A 133 -2.71 -2.82 2.60
C ILE A 133 -3.28 -1.48 3.08
N ALA A 134 -3.45 -1.33 4.38
CA ALA A 134 -3.84 -0.06 5.00
C ALA A 134 -2.65 0.91 5.06
N VAL A 135 -2.83 2.09 4.45
CA VAL A 135 -1.84 3.18 4.37
C VAL A 135 -2.39 4.47 4.96
N HIS A 136 -1.51 5.43 5.27
CA HIS A 136 -1.87 6.76 5.78
C HIS A 136 -2.75 6.75 7.04
N THR A 137 -2.48 5.82 7.96
CA THR A 137 -3.29 5.53 9.15
C THR A 137 -3.15 6.54 10.31
N THR A 138 -2.44 7.65 10.11
CA THR A 138 -2.26 8.66 11.17
C THR A 138 -3.60 9.36 11.45
N GLY A 139 -3.95 9.53 12.73
CA GLY A 139 -5.17 10.24 13.15
C GLY A 139 -6.46 9.40 13.10
N ILE A 140 -6.37 8.10 12.80
CA ILE A 140 -7.53 7.20 12.89
C ILE A 140 -7.86 6.87 14.35
N THR A 141 -9.11 6.48 14.58
CA THR A 141 -9.62 6.05 15.88
C THR A 141 -9.22 4.59 16.21
N PRO A 142 -9.27 4.19 17.49
CA PRO A 142 -9.10 2.78 17.87
C PRO A 142 -10.08 1.81 17.18
N ALA A 143 -11.31 2.25 16.93
CA ALA A 143 -12.32 1.44 16.23
C ALA A 143 -11.92 1.20 14.76
N GLU A 144 -11.50 2.26 14.06
CA GLU A 144 -11.01 2.18 12.68
C GLU A 144 -9.72 1.33 12.60
N ALA A 145 -8.83 1.44 13.59
CA ALA A 145 -7.65 0.58 13.68
C ALA A 145 -8.01 -0.90 13.88
N SER A 146 -9.06 -1.18 14.67
CA SER A 146 -9.57 -2.55 14.81
C SER A 146 -10.16 -3.06 13.50
N GLU A 147 -10.96 -2.25 12.80
CA GLU A 147 -11.54 -2.63 11.51
C GLU A 147 -10.44 -2.94 10.49
N PHE A 148 -9.41 -2.10 10.37
CA PHE A 148 -8.25 -2.41 9.53
C PHE A 148 -7.55 -3.71 9.94
N ALA A 149 -7.42 -3.99 11.23
CA ALA A 149 -6.83 -5.24 11.70
C ALA A 149 -7.68 -6.48 11.36
N ASP A 150 -9.00 -6.32 11.18
CA ASP A 150 -9.93 -7.37 10.78
C ASP A 150 -9.99 -7.57 9.27
N THR A 151 -9.85 -6.49 8.49
CA THR A 151 -10.08 -6.52 7.03
C THR A 151 -8.80 -6.54 6.19
N CYS A 152 -7.70 -5.97 6.68
CA CYS A 152 -6.46 -5.82 5.91
C CYS A 152 -5.49 -6.98 6.12
N ASP A 153 -4.65 -7.23 5.11
CA ASP A 153 -3.52 -8.15 5.20
C ASP A 153 -2.32 -7.50 5.86
N ILE A 154 -2.10 -6.23 5.55
CA ILE A 154 -1.04 -5.41 6.11
C ILE A 154 -1.62 -4.10 6.62
N VAL A 155 -1.18 -3.67 7.82
CA VAL A 155 -1.49 -2.34 8.36
C VAL A 155 -0.18 -1.60 8.63
N THR A 156 0.00 -0.44 7.99
CA THR A 156 1.13 0.44 8.27
C THR A 156 0.81 1.36 9.45
N ALA A 157 1.78 1.68 10.30
CA ALA A 157 1.51 2.40 11.55
C ALA A 157 2.37 3.65 11.79
N CYS A 158 2.85 4.28 10.70
CA CYS A 158 3.68 5.50 10.65
C CYS A 158 3.71 6.29 11.97
N ALA A 159 2.84 7.29 12.14
CA ALA A 159 2.67 8.03 13.40
C ALA A 159 1.36 7.67 14.12
N SER A 160 0.74 6.54 13.76
CA SER A 160 -0.60 6.17 14.22
C SER A 160 -0.58 5.49 15.59
N ARG A 161 -1.02 6.20 16.65
CA ARG A 161 -1.15 5.60 17.98
C ARG A 161 -2.17 4.46 17.99
N ALA A 162 -3.33 4.68 17.38
CA ALA A 162 -4.42 3.70 17.34
C ALA A 162 -3.98 2.37 16.72
N VAL A 163 -3.25 2.39 15.60
CA VAL A 163 -2.71 1.15 15.00
C VAL A 163 -1.70 0.47 15.92
N ARG A 164 -0.78 1.24 16.53
CA ARG A 164 0.23 0.69 17.44
C ARG A 164 -0.40 0.05 18.68
N GLU A 165 -1.49 0.59 19.21
CA GLU A 165 -2.16 0.08 20.41
C GLU A 165 -3.15 -1.05 20.12
N VAL A 166 -3.83 -1.02 18.96
CA VAL A 166 -4.95 -1.93 18.65
C VAL A 166 -4.55 -3.02 17.66
N ALA A 167 -3.97 -2.66 16.52
CA ALA A 167 -3.66 -3.61 15.45
C ALA A 167 -2.33 -4.35 15.71
N ALA A 168 -1.30 -3.63 16.15
CA ALA A 168 0.04 -4.19 16.30
C ALA A 168 0.14 -5.39 17.26
N PRO A 169 -0.53 -5.41 18.44
CA PRO A 169 -0.50 -6.57 19.33
C PRO A 169 -1.13 -7.84 18.72
N ARG A 170 -1.94 -7.67 17.66
CA ARG A 170 -2.63 -8.75 16.95
C ARG A 170 -1.84 -9.24 15.72
N ALA A 171 -0.75 -8.55 15.36
CA ALA A 171 0.04 -8.84 14.18
C ALA A 171 0.84 -10.14 14.34
N LEU A 172 1.04 -10.85 13.23
CA LEU A 172 1.86 -12.07 13.17
C LEU A 172 3.34 -11.78 12.97
N LEU A 173 3.66 -10.60 12.42
CA LEU A 173 5.00 -10.12 12.15
C LEU A 173 5.00 -8.58 12.05
N GLN A 174 6.07 -7.96 12.52
CA GLN A 174 6.37 -6.55 12.29
C GLN A 174 7.64 -6.43 11.44
N ALA A 175 7.63 -5.57 10.43
CA ALA A 175 8.80 -5.13 9.70
C ALA A 175 9.02 -3.62 9.88
N GLY A 176 10.28 -3.22 10.09
CA GLY A 176 10.65 -1.83 10.37
C GLY A 176 10.37 -1.39 11.82
N SER A 177 11.19 -0.47 12.33
CA SER A 177 11.07 0.11 13.67
C SER A 177 10.59 1.57 13.65
N SER A 178 11.01 2.37 12.66
CA SER A 178 10.61 3.78 12.52
C SER A 178 9.28 3.95 11.78
N ILE A 179 9.06 3.19 10.70
CA ILE A 179 7.80 3.11 9.96
C ILE A 179 7.36 1.64 10.00
N PRO A 180 6.74 1.20 11.11
CA PRO A 180 6.42 -0.20 11.28
C PRO A 180 5.26 -0.62 10.38
N VAL A 181 5.41 -1.82 9.83
CA VAL A 181 4.43 -2.49 8.99
C VAL A 181 4.05 -3.80 9.66
N PHE A 182 2.77 -4.00 9.90
CA PHE A 182 2.22 -5.14 10.62
C PHE A 182 1.53 -6.10 9.66
N ALA A 183 2.00 -7.35 9.61
CA ALA A 183 1.32 -8.42 8.90
C ALA A 183 0.20 -8.98 9.77
N MET A 184 -1.05 -8.83 9.32
CA MET A 184 -2.25 -9.28 10.03
C MET A 184 -2.66 -10.69 9.62
N THR A 185 -2.27 -11.14 8.42
CA THR A 185 -2.62 -12.45 7.87
C THR A 185 -1.38 -13.30 7.59
N GLY A 186 -1.57 -14.62 7.46
CA GLY A 186 -0.48 -15.55 7.12
C GLY A 186 0.21 -15.19 5.80
N ARG A 187 -0.58 -14.92 4.75
CA ARG A 187 -0.04 -14.52 3.44
C ARG A 187 0.74 -13.20 3.48
N ALA A 188 0.37 -12.27 4.37
CA ALA A 188 1.14 -11.05 4.57
C ALA A 188 2.48 -11.31 5.26
N LYS A 189 2.48 -12.21 6.25
CA LYS A 189 3.72 -12.65 6.90
C LYS A 189 4.66 -13.33 5.89
N ASP A 190 4.11 -14.19 5.03
CA ASP A 190 4.89 -14.88 3.99
C ASP A 190 5.49 -13.88 2.99
N LEU A 191 4.71 -12.90 2.50
CA LEU A 191 5.20 -11.84 1.61
C LEU A 191 6.43 -11.11 2.19
N ILE A 192 6.37 -10.72 3.46
CA ILE A 192 7.46 -10.01 4.12
C ILE A 192 8.70 -10.91 4.30
N LEU A 193 8.49 -12.16 4.71
CA LEU A 193 9.58 -13.12 4.90
C LEU A 193 10.25 -13.48 3.58
N ASP A 194 9.49 -13.67 2.50
CA ASP A 194 10.03 -13.96 1.19
C ASP A 194 10.83 -12.77 0.65
N LYS A 195 10.33 -11.53 0.86
CA LYS A 195 11.12 -10.33 0.59
C LYS A 195 12.45 -10.35 1.35
N ILE A 196 12.45 -10.65 2.65
CA ILE A 196 13.67 -10.73 3.47
C ILE A 196 14.66 -11.78 2.93
N LYS A 197 14.17 -12.94 2.48
CA LYS A 197 15.03 -14.00 1.93
C LYS A 197 15.72 -13.58 0.63
N GLU A 198 15.03 -12.85 -0.23
CA GLU A 198 15.55 -12.42 -1.54
C GLU A 198 16.35 -11.11 -1.48
N THR A 199 16.07 -10.25 -0.51
CA THR A 199 16.76 -8.97 -0.38
C THR A 199 18.14 -9.17 0.22
N GLY A 200 19.17 -8.68 -0.47
CA GLY A 200 20.53 -8.67 0.06
C GLY A 200 20.68 -7.77 1.29
N GLY A 201 21.62 -8.10 2.17
CA GLY A 201 21.90 -7.33 3.39
C GLY A 201 21.69 -8.14 4.66
N GLN A 202 21.61 -7.45 5.79
CA GLN A 202 21.40 -8.07 7.11
C GLN A 202 20.05 -7.65 7.67
N PHE A 203 19.36 -8.61 8.29
CA PHE A 203 18.09 -8.38 8.97
C PHE A 203 18.19 -8.87 10.41
N LEU A 204 17.62 -8.10 11.34
CA LEU A 204 17.46 -8.51 12.73
C LEU A 204 16.10 -9.16 12.92
N VAL A 205 16.08 -10.41 13.36
CA VAL A 205 14.85 -11.13 13.75
C VAL A 205 14.90 -11.36 15.25
N THR A 206 13.88 -10.90 15.96
CA THR A 206 13.78 -11.00 17.42
C THR A 206 12.41 -11.53 17.84
N GLY A 207 12.37 -12.28 18.93
CA GLY A 207 11.13 -12.76 19.57
C GLY A 207 10.50 -11.75 20.52
N ALA A 208 10.82 -10.46 20.38
CA ALA A 208 10.22 -9.40 21.18
C ALA A 208 8.70 -9.32 20.96
N LYS A 209 7.97 -8.85 21.98
CA LYS A 209 6.53 -8.58 21.85
C LYS A 209 6.29 -7.42 20.89
N LEU A 210 5.21 -7.50 20.11
CA LEU A 210 4.78 -6.45 19.20
C LEU A 210 3.79 -5.49 19.89
N PRO A 211 3.79 -4.19 19.57
CA PRO A 211 4.75 -3.51 18.68
C PRO A 211 6.14 -3.35 19.32
N TYR A 212 7.19 -3.62 18.55
CA TYR A 212 8.57 -3.28 18.91
C TYR A 212 8.88 -1.86 18.42
N SER A 213 9.33 -0.98 19.31
CA SER A 213 9.73 0.39 18.95
C SER A 213 11.24 0.50 19.07
N GLY A 214 11.91 1.08 18.06
CA GLY A 214 13.33 1.42 18.15
C GLY A 214 13.54 2.82 18.75
N ASP A 215 14.79 3.15 19.11
CA ASP A 215 15.16 4.42 19.79
C ASP A 215 14.89 5.69 18.96
N SER A 216 14.57 5.56 17.66
CA SER A 216 14.41 6.66 16.70
C SER A 216 13.06 6.62 15.95
N ALA A 217 12.06 5.96 16.51
CA ALA A 217 10.69 6.05 15.98
C ALA A 217 10.11 7.45 16.27
N PRO A 218 9.39 8.08 15.32
CA PRO A 218 8.63 9.29 15.65
C PRO A 218 7.61 8.95 16.74
N ASP A 219 7.49 9.84 17.71
CA ASP A 219 6.46 9.73 18.74
C ASP A 219 5.08 9.66 18.04
N PRO A 220 4.19 8.75 18.45
CA PRO A 220 2.85 8.69 17.91
C PRO A 220 2.17 10.06 18.05
N LEU A 221 1.65 10.59 16.95
CA LEU A 221 0.89 11.83 16.95
C LEU A 221 -0.57 11.45 16.93
N VAL A 222 -1.26 11.72 18.07
CA VAL A 222 -2.69 11.43 18.35
C VAL A 222 -3.15 9.99 18.16
#